data_AF-U9UHF4-F1
#
_entry.id   AF-U9UHF4-F1
#
_cell.length_a   1.000
_cell.length_b   1.000
_cell.length_c   1.000
_cell.angle_alpha   90.00
_cell.angle_beta   90.00
_cell.angle_gamma   90.00
#
_symmetry.space_group_name_H-M   'P 1'
#
loop_
_entity.id
_entity.type
_entity.pdbx_description
1 polymer ?
#
loop_
_entity_poly.entity_id
_entity_poly.type
_entity_poly.pdbx_seq_one_letter_code
_entity_poly.pdbx_strand_id
1 'polypeptide(L)'
;MRPIVLCRGEYLNDFLSKNTHEIRFRNCKGAEELGFAGKGLMLNSDYKSWTFNHHLFNQAILSPKFTDEAIDHTNKLFNELEIYWSKLFLKEEIIKENRNKLNFSEWFYHYTNDIVINLLTGKRSYSMAAYFDTLSNEKSDHQSARVINSVKLFQALPNDVLQGMEFINQKLNAIIKSRRQEIEEKPLDEHLPHDMLTSMIIKNTLRDDNYIETGEATRPMTDTEIRVNILDGIFTGTYKVSKPLEKFYV
;
A
#
# COMPACT_ATOMS: atom_id res chain seq x y z
N MET A 1 -14.42 19.91 -24.74
CA MET A 1 -13.07 20.14 -24.19
C MET A 1 -12.05 19.47 -25.11
N ARG A 2 -10.94 20.14 -25.45
CA ARG A 2 -9.93 19.65 -26.41
C ARG A 2 -8.76 18.99 -25.67
N PRO A 3 -8.38 17.74 -25.98
CA PRO A 3 -7.17 17.14 -25.43
C PRO A 3 -5.92 17.77 -26.09
N ILE A 4 -4.91 18.06 -25.29
CA ILE A 4 -3.59 18.51 -25.75
C ILE A 4 -2.57 17.49 -25.24
N VAL A 5 -1.70 17.01 -26.13
CA VAL A 5 -0.64 16.05 -25.78
C VAL A 5 0.70 16.79 -25.83
N LEU A 6 1.39 16.84 -24.69
CA LEU A 6 2.71 17.48 -24.56
C LEU A 6 3.79 16.40 -24.56
N CYS A 7 4.71 16.46 -25.52
CA CYS A 7 5.80 15.48 -25.65
C CYS A 7 7.21 16.09 -25.58
N ARG A 8 7.33 17.42 -25.43
CA ARG A 8 8.64 18.08 -25.33
C ARG A 8 8.93 18.47 -23.89
N GLY A 9 10.16 18.20 -23.46
CA GLY A 9 10.62 18.50 -22.09
C GLY A 9 10.45 19.97 -21.71
N GLU A 10 10.65 20.91 -22.64
CA GLU A 10 10.45 22.34 -22.41
C GLU A 10 9.02 22.68 -21.97
N TYR A 11 8.01 22.12 -22.64
CA TYR A 11 6.60 22.34 -22.31
C TYR A 11 6.19 21.59 -21.04
N LEU A 12 6.75 20.40 -20.80
CA LEU A 12 6.51 19.65 -19.57
C LEU A 12 7.09 20.38 -18.36
N ASN A 13 8.31 20.91 -18.47
CA ASN A 13 8.95 21.66 -17.39
C ASN A 13 8.21 22.97 -17.11
N ASP A 14 7.83 23.71 -18.15
CA ASP A 14 7.02 24.94 -17.99
C ASP A 14 5.66 24.63 -17.34
N PHE A 15 5.02 23.53 -17.75
CA PHE A 15 3.76 23.07 -17.17
C PHE A 15 3.91 22.64 -15.70
N LEU A 16 4.91 21.82 -15.37
CA LEU A 16 5.14 21.30 -14.01
C LEU A 16 5.73 22.32 -13.03
N SER A 17 6.45 23.35 -13.53
CA SER A 17 7.07 24.39 -12.70
C SER A 17 6.07 25.47 -12.27
N LYS A 18 4.99 25.65 -13.03
CA LYS A 18 3.85 26.42 -12.58
C LYS A 18 3.19 25.59 -11.48
N ASN A 19 3.16 26.09 -10.25
CA ASN A 19 2.32 25.57 -9.16
C ASN A 19 0.83 25.79 -9.48
N THR A 20 0.41 25.50 -10.71
CA THR A 20 -0.98 25.50 -11.13
C THR A 20 -1.66 24.33 -10.43
N HIS A 21 -2.69 24.65 -9.65
CA HIS A 21 -3.51 23.68 -8.93
C HIS A 21 -4.29 22.85 -9.95
N GLU A 22 -3.65 21.82 -10.47
CA GLU A 22 -4.17 21.05 -11.58
C GLU A 22 -4.99 19.87 -11.09
N ILE A 23 -6.22 19.81 -11.59
CA ILE A 23 -7.07 18.63 -11.50
C ILE A 23 -6.34 17.52 -12.26
N ARG A 24 -5.66 16.62 -11.53
CA ARG A 24 -4.85 15.53 -12.08
C ARG A 24 -5.67 14.54 -12.90
N PHE A 25 -6.95 14.40 -12.57
CA PHE A 25 -7.90 13.53 -13.25
C PHE A 25 -9.28 14.18 -13.35
N ARG A 26 -9.90 14.12 -14.52
CA ARG A 26 -11.31 14.51 -14.67
C ARG A 26 -12.20 13.58 -13.85
N ASN A 27 -13.27 14.13 -13.28
CA ASN A 27 -14.36 13.33 -12.74
C ASN A 27 -14.81 12.32 -13.79
N CYS A 28 -14.80 11.05 -13.41
CA CYS A 28 -15.27 9.97 -14.23
C CYS A 28 -16.25 9.12 -13.42
N LYS A 29 -17.26 8.59 -14.12
CA LYS A 29 -18.29 7.74 -13.52
C LYS A 29 -17.71 6.55 -12.76
N GLY A 30 -16.61 5.98 -13.25
CA GLY A 30 -15.91 4.88 -12.58
C GLY A 30 -15.32 5.27 -11.21
N ALA A 31 -14.82 6.50 -11.04
CA ALA A 31 -14.34 6.96 -9.74
C ALA A 31 -15.49 7.16 -8.73
N GLU A 32 -16.68 7.53 -9.21
CA GLU A 32 -17.89 7.59 -8.38
C GLU A 32 -18.36 6.18 -7.98
N GLU A 33 -18.45 5.27 -8.96
CA GLU A 33 -18.87 3.87 -8.75
C GLU A 33 -17.94 3.11 -7.79
N LEU A 34 -16.63 3.38 -7.85
CA LEU A 34 -15.63 2.78 -6.95
C LEU A 34 -15.48 3.54 -5.62
N GLY A 35 -16.17 4.67 -5.43
CA GLY A 35 -16.17 5.46 -4.20
C GLY A 35 -14.97 6.40 -4.01
N PHE A 36 -14.13 6.56 -5.03
CA PHE A 36 -12.92 7.39 -5.03
C PHE A 36 -13.19 8.88 -5.29
N ALA A 37 -14.37 9.22 -5.84
CA ALA A 37 -14.71 10.59 -6.16
C ALA A 37 -14.51 11.54 -4.96
N GLY A 38 -13.71 12.59 -5.20
CA GLY A 38 -13.36 13.63 -4.23
C GLY A 38 -12.51 13.16 -3.05
N LYS A 39 -11.83 12.01 -3.13
CA LYS A 39 -11.02 11.44 -2.05
C LYS A 39 -9.70 10.88 -2.59
N GLY A 40 -8.73 10.67 -1.72
CA GLY A 40 -7.44 10.14 -2.13
C GLY A 40 -6.53 11.19 -2.76
N LEU A 41 -5.54 10.70 -3.50
CA LEU A 41 -4.52 11.47 -4.21
C LEU A 41 -4.58 11.28 -5.72
N MET A 42 -4.84 10.05 -6.19
CA MET A 42 -4.72 9.70 -7.62
C MET A 42 -5.84 10.30 -8.47
N LEU A 43 -7.09 10.03 -8.08
CA LEU A 43 -8.29 10.40 -8.85
C LEU A 43 -9.06 11.55 -8.20
N ASN A 44 -8.45 12.24 -7.24
CA ASN A 44 -9.09 13.33 -6.52
C ASN A 44 -9.01 14.64 -7.31
N SER A 45 -10.16 15.06 -7.82
CA SER A 45 -10.33 16.31 -8.55
C SER A 45 -10.76 17.48 -7.66
N ASP A 46 -11.18 17.20 -6.42
CA ASP A 46 -11.55 18.24 -5.45
C ASP A 46 -10.29 18.79 -4.82
N TYR A 47 -9.95 20.04 -5.14
CA TYR A 47 -8.69 20.65 -4.71
C TYR A 47 -8.55 20.76 -3.18
N LYS A 48 -9.64 21.09 -2.47
CA LYS A 48 -9.60 21.23 -1.00
C LYS A 48 -9.40 19.88 -0.34
N SER A 49 -10.15 18.88 -0.78
CA SER A 49 -10.01 17.49 -0.34
C SER A 49 -8.63 16.94 -0.69
N TRP A 50 -8.14 17.16 -1.91
CA TRP A 50 -6.83 16.70 -2.34
C TRP A 50 -5.71 17.31 -1.49
N THR A 51 -5.76 18.62 -1.23
CA THR A 51 -4.75 19.31 -0.40
C THR A 51 -4.72 18.73 1.01
N PHE A 52 -5.89 18.50 1.60
CA PHE A 52 -6.02 17.87 2.91
C PHE A 52 -5.45 16.44 2.92
N ASN A 53 -5.88 15.58 2.00
CA ASN A 53 -5.41 14.20 1.91
C ASN A 53 -3.91 14.10 1.62
N HIS A 54 -3.40 14.94 0.70
CA HIS A 54 -2.00 14.98 0.30
C HIS A 54 -1.09 15.43 1.45
N HIS A 55 -1.51 16.43 2.21
CA HIS A 55 -0.77 16.89 3.38
C HIS A 55 -0.61 15.77 4.41
N LEU A 56 -1.72 15.10 4.77
CA LEU A 56 -1.69 14.05 5.79
C LEU A 56 -1.00 12.77 5.32
N PHE A 57 -1.18 12.40 4.05
CA PHE A 57 -0.46 11.28 3.45
C PHE A 57 1.06 11.49 3.52
N ASN A 58 1.54 12.66 3.06
CA ASN A 58 2.97 12.95 3.07
C ASN A 58 3.54 13.03 4.48
N GLN A 59 2.82 13.60 5.44
CA GLN A 59 3.27 13.62 6.83
C GLN A 59 3.46 12.21 7.40
N ALA A 60 2.58 11.26 7.06
CA ALA A 60 2.72 9.89 7.53
C ALA A 60 3.97 9.21 6.93
N ILE A 61 4.12 9.25 5.60
CA ILE A 61 5.19 8.53 4.90
C ILE A 61 6.57 9.18 4.99
N LEU A 62 6.65 10.49 5.28
CA LEU A 62 7.91 11.22 5.43
C LEU A 62 8.38 11.28 6.88
N SER A 63 7.66 10.63 7.82
CA SER A 63 8.08 10.60 9.21
C SER A 63 9.34 9.71 9.39
N PRO A 64 10.27 10.08 10.29
CA PRO A 64 11.43 9.22 10.61
C PRO A 64 10.99 7.84 11.09
N LYS A 65 9.95 7.78 11.94
CA LYS A 65 9.38 6.52 12.45
C LYS A 65 8.92 5.60 11.33
N PHE A 66 8.27 6.13 10.30
CA PHE A 66 7.88 5.34 9.12
C PHE A 66 9.10 4.82 8.36
N THR A 67 10.19 5.59 8.29
CA THR A 67 11.44 5.17 7.65
C THR A 67 12.09 4.01 8.40
N ASP A 68 12.11 4.08 9.73
CA ASP A 68 12.65 3.00 10.58
C ASP A 68 11.84 1.70 10.39
N GLU A 69 10.50 1.78 10.44
CA GLU A 69 9.62 0.64 10.16
C GLU A 69 9.81 0.08 8.74
N ALA A 70 10.01 0.94 7.74
CA ALA A 70 10.28 0.53 6.38
C ALA A 70 11.56 -0.30 6.28
N ILE A 71 12.64 0.12 6.94
CA ILE A 71 13.92 -0.60 6.96
C ILE A 71 13.75 -1.96 7.65
N ASP A 72 13.14 -1.97 8.84
CA ASP A 72 12.98 -3.18 9.64
C ASP A 72 12.10 -4.22 8.94
N HIS A 73 10.96 -3.81 8.40
CA HIS A 73 10.07 -4.72 7.68
C HIS A 73 10.67 -5.22 6.37
N THR A 74 11.41 -4.38 5.64
CA THR A 74 12.12 -4.78 4.42
C THR A 74 13.11 -5.90 4.70
N ASN A 75 13.94 -5.75 5.73
CA ASN A 75 14.94 -6.75 6.12
C ASN A 75 14.28 -8.04 6.60
N LYS A 76 13.27 -7.94 7.47
CA LYS A 76 12.54 -9.11 7.98
C LYS A 76 11.91 -9.93 6.87
N LEU A 77 11.29 -9.27 5.89
CA LEU A 77 10.65 -9.93 4.76
C LEU A 77 11.66 -10.49 3.76
N PHE A 78 12.84 -9.86 3.65
CA PHE A 78 13.90 -10.38 2.79
C PHE A 78 14.46 -11.70 3.35
N ASN A 79 14.67 -11.78 4.66
CA ASN A 79 15.05 -13.03 5.31
C ASN A 79 14.01 -14.15 5.10
N GLU A 80 12.71 -13.81 5.12
CA GLU A 80 11.62 -14.74 4.80
C GLU A 80 11.69 -15.23 3.34
N LEU A 81 11.96 -14.33 2.39
CA LEU A 81 12.17 -14.65 0.98
C LEU A 81 13.36 -15.60 0.77
N GLU A 82 14.49 -15.36 1.44
CA GLU A 82 15.67 -16.23 1.37
C GLU A 82 15.38 -17.65 1.89
N ILE A 83 14.58 -17.77 2.94
CA ILE A 83 14.14 -19.08 3.45
C ILE A 83 13.33 -19.81 2.38
N TYR A 84 12.44 -19.13 1.66
CA TYR A 84 11.67 -19.75 0.58
C TYR A 84 12.54 -20.17 -0.60
N TRP A 85 13.47 -19.29 -1.03
CA TRP A 85 14.39 -19.61 -2.11
C TRP A 85 15.33 -20.77 -1.76
N SER A 86 15.81 -20.86 -0.51
CA SER A 86 16.66 -21.98 -0.09
C SER A 86 15.92 -23.32 -0.15
N LYS A 87 14.66 -23.35 0.30
CA LYS A 87 13.79 -24.54 0.22
C LYS A 87 13.47 -24.97 -1.22
N LEU A 88 13.31 -24.02 -2.14
CA LEU A 88 12.87 -24.28 -3.52
C LEU A 88 13.99 -24.52 -4.52
N PHE A 89 15.14 -23.86 -4.36
CA PHE A 89 16.16 -23.80 -5.42
C PHE A 89 17.54 -24.28 -4.97
N LEU A 90 17.80 -24.35 -3.66
CA LEU A 90 19.12 -24.70 -3.13
C LEU A 90 19.22 -26.16 -2.65
N LYS A 91 18.18 -26.98 -2.85
CA LYS A 91 18.25 -28.43 -2.61
C LYS A 91 19.11 -29.10 -3.68
N GLU A 92 20.06 -29.94 -3.27
CA GLU A 92 21.08 -30.54 -4.13
C GLU A 92 20.49 -31.34 -5.31
N GLU A 93 19.36 -32.01 -5.09
CA GLU A 93 18.61 -32.75 -6.12
C GLU A 93 18.11 -31.82 -7.25
N ILE A 94 17.60 -30.64 -6.90
CA ILE A 94 17.01 -29.70 -7.86
C ILE A 94 18.12 -29.04 -8.70
N ILE A 95 19.26 -28.75 -8.07
CA ILE A 95 20.46 -28.24 -8.75
C ILE A 95 20.97 -29.27 -9.77
N LYS A 96 21.05 -30.55 -9.38
CA LYS A 96 21.50 -31.64 -10.26
C LYS A 96 20.59 -31.84 -11.47
N GLU A 97 19.28 -31.66 -11.30
CA GLU A 97 18.31 -31.78 -12.41
C GLU A 97 18.17 -30.50 -13.26
N ASN A 98 18.89 -29.42 -12.93
CA ASN A 98 18.80 -28.11 -13.60
C ASN A 98 17.35 -27.60 -13.76
N ARG A 99 16.46 -27.92 -12.81
CA ARG A 99 15.05 -27.48 -12.82
C ARG A 99 14.85 -26.08 -12.20
N ASN A 100 15.93 -25.40 -11.83
CA ASN A 100 15.91 -24.11 -11.14
C ASN A 100 15.51 -22.95 -12.06
N LYS A 101 14.20 -22.80 -12.33
CA LYS A 101 13.68 -21.57 -12.93
C LYS A 101 13.14 -20.64 -11.86
N LEU A 102 13.98 -19.72 -11.40
CA LEU A 102 13.59 -18.66 -10.48
C LEU A 102 12.92 -17.52 -11.26
N ASN A 103 11.61 -17.33 -11.04
CA ASN A 103 10.90 -16.17 -11.58
C ASN A 103 11.06 -14.96 -10.65
N PHE A 104 12.13 -14.19 -10.84
CA PHE A 104 12.43 -13.01 -10.03
C PHE A 104 11.30 -11.98 -10.03
N SER A 105 10.67 -11.71 -11.18
CA SER A 105 9.57 -10.75 -11.31
C SER A 105 8.41 -11.10 -10.36
N GLU A 106 7.96 -12.36 -10.40
CA GLU A 106 6.84 -12.81 -9.58
C GLU A 106 7.18 -12.80 -8.08
N TRP A 107 8.37 -13.25 -7.70
CA TRP A 107 8.83 -13.19 -6.31
C TRP A 107 8.91 -11.76 -5.79
N PHE A 108 9.49 -10.83 -6.56
CA PHE A 108 9.61 -9.44 -6.16
C PHE A 108 8.26 -8.72 -6.14
N TYR A 109 7.30 -9.11 -6.99
CA TYR A 109 5.92 -8.65 -6.90
C TYR A 109 5.29 -9.03 -5.55
N HIS A 110 5.40 -10.31 -5.15
CA HIS A 110 4.88 -10.77 -3.86
C HIS A 110 5.62 -10.18 -2.65
N TYR A 111 6.96 -10.04 -2.73
CA TYR A 111 7.78 -9.40 -1.71
C TYR A 111 7.41 -7.93 -1.50
N THR A 112 7.32 -7.17 -2.58
CA THR A 112 6.91 -5.76 -2.55
C THR A 112 5.51 -5.62 -1.96
N ASN A 113 4.56 -6.46 -2.37
CA ASN A 113 3.21 -6.46 -1.82
C ASN A 113 3.21 -6.64 -0.31
N ASP A 114 4.02 -7.58 0.18
CA ASP A 114 4.16 -7.86 1.60
C ASP A 114 4.74 -6.71 2.40
N ILE A 115 5.72 -5.99 1.84
CA ILE A 115 6.27 -4.76 2.45
C ILE A 115 5.20 -3.68 2.47
N VAL A 116 4.62 -3.36 1.30
CA VAL A 116 3.70 -2.24 1.12
C VAL A 116 2.47 -2.39 2.00
N ILE A 117 1.81 -3.55 2.00
CA ILE A 117 0.62 -3.75 2.85
C ILE A 117 0.97 -3.66 4.32
N ASN A 118 2.14 -4.17 4.71
CA ASN A 118 2.58 -4.11 6.09
C ASN A 118 2.83 -2.66 6.55
N LEU A 119 3.55 -1.85 5.77
CA LEU A 119 3.79 -0.45 6.09
C LEU A 119 2.53 0.40 6.11
N LEU A 120 1.57 0.10 5.23
CA LEU A 120 0.35 0.89 5.11
C LEU A 120 -0.70 0.54 6.17
N THR A 121 -0.71 -0.70 6.67
CA THR A 121 -1.81 -1.20 7.52
C THR A 121 -1.36 -1.84 8.85
N GLY A 122 -0.06 -2.09 9.01
CA GLY A 122 0.50 -2.90 10.10
C GLY A 122 0.11 -4.39 10.04
N LYS A 123 -0.53 -4.86 8.95
CA LYS A 123 -0.99 -6.26 8.80
C LYS A 123 -0.09 -7.03 7.83
N ARG A 124 0.05 -8.34 8.04
CA ARG A 124 0.77 -9.24 7.11
C ARG A 124 -0.17 -9.71 6.00
N SER A 125 0.26 -9.60 4.75
CA SER A 125 -0.42 -10.20 3.60
C SER A 125 0.03 -11.62 3.28
N TYR A 126 1.25 -12.07 3.61
CA TYR A 126 1.68 -13.44 3.30
C TYR A 126 1.59 -13.81 1.81
N SER A 127 1.77 -12.83 0.93
CA SER A 127 1.72 -12.98 -0.53
C SER A 127 2.87 -13.86 -1.01
N MET A 128 4.07 -13.71 -0.43
CA MET A 128 5.22 -14.58 -0.70
C MET A 128 4.99 -16.02 -0.26
N ALA A 129 4.41 -16.21 0.93
CA ALA A 129 4.07 -17.53 1.45
C ALA A 129 3.04 -18.23 0.56
N ALA A 130 2.03 -17.50 0.09
CA ALA A 130 1.07 -18.00 -0.86
C ALA A 130 1.72 -18.47 -2.15
N TYR A 131 2.64 -17.67 -2.69
CA TYR A 131 3.36 -18.03 -3.90
C TYR A 131 4.26 -19.26 -3.69
N PHE A 132 5.00 -19.31 -2.58
CA PHE A 132 5.77 -20.47 -2.15
C PHE A 132 4.90 -21.74 -2.13
N ASP A 133 3.71 -21.68 -1.53
CA ASP A 133 2.78 -22.81 -1.41
C ASP A 133 2.26 -23.34 -2.76
N THR A 134 2.36 -22.55 -3.84
CA THR A 134 2.02 -22.98 -5.21
C THR A 134 3.17 -23.70 -5.91
N LEU A 135 4.41 -23.45 -5.47
CA LEU A 135 5.63 -23.99 -6.07
C LEU A 135 6.18 -25.18 -5.27
N SER A 136 5.91 -25.25 -3.97
CA SER A 136 6.44 -26.23 -3.04
C SER A 136 5.44 -27.35 -2.73
N ASN A 137 5.95 -28.58 -2.57
CA ASN A 137 5.20 -29.70 -2.00
C ASN A 137 5.03 -29.55 -0.47
N GLU A 138 5.95 -28.86 0.20
CA GLU A 138 5.87 -28.49 1.61
C GLU A 138 5.10 -27.17 1.74
N LYS A 139 4.14 -27.08 2.66
CA LYS A 139 3.44 -25.83 2.93
C LYS A 139 4.28 -24.91 3.82
N SER A 140 4.10 -23.61 3.63
CA SER A 140 4.65 -22.58 4.50
C SER A 140 4.13 -22.76 5.93
N ASP A 141 4.92 -22.34 6.91
CA ASP A 141 4.61 -22.50 8.34
C ASP A 141 3.44 -21.59 8.81
N HIS A 142 2.83 -20.84 7.89
CA HIS A 142 1.76 -19.89 8.18
C HIS A 142 0.38 -20.55 8.14
N GLN A 143 -0.54 -20.05 8.96
CA GLN A 143 -1.92 -20.55 8.97
C GLN A 143 -2.57 -20.40 7.59
N SER A 144 -2.97 -21.53 6.99
CA SER A 144 -3.50 -21.60 5.63
C SER A 144 -4.63 -20.58 5.34
N ALA A 145 -5.49 -20.28 6.33
CA ALA A 145 -6.55 -19.29 6.18
C ALA A 145 -6.05 -17.84 5.94
N ARG A 146 -4.90 -17.45 6.51
CA ARG A 146 -4.31 -16.11 6.32
C ARG A 146 -3.71 -15.97 4.92
N VAL A 147 -3.05 -17.03 4.46
CA VAL A 147 -2.49 -17.18 3.12
C VAL A 147 -3.60 -17.18 2.04
N ILE A 148 -4.68 -17.91 2.26
CA ILE A 148 -5.83 -17.95 1.34
C ILE A 148 -6.52 -16.59 1.21
N ASN A 149 -6.64 -15.85 2.32
CA ASN A 149 -7.28 -14.53 2.29
C ASN A 149 -6.48 -13.49 1.50
N SER A 150 -5.15 -13.59 1.48
CA SER A 150 -4.34 -12.67 0.68
C SER A 150 -4.35 -13.01 -0.79
N VAL A 151 -4.29 -14.29 -1.16
CA VAL A 151 -4.50 -14.76 -2.53
C VAL A 151 -5.81 -14.21 -3.09
N LYS A 152 -6.89 -14.29 -2.32
CA LYS A 152 -8.20 -13.73 -2.70
C LYS A 152 -8.17 -12.21 -2.88
N LEU A 153 -7.42 -11.47 -2.05
CA LEU A 153 -7.30 -10.01 -2.18
C LEU A 153 -6.70 -9.60 -3.53
N PHE A 154 -5.71 -10.36 -4.03
CA PHE A 154 -5.00 -10.03 -5.27
C PHE A 154 -5.63 -10.65 -6.52
N GLN A 155 -6.31 -11.79 -6.39
CA GLN A 155 -7.02 -12.44 -7.49
C GLN A 155 -8.41 -11.88 -7.76
N ALA A 156 -8.95 -11.02 -6.89
CA ALA A 156 -10.32 -10.51 -7.06
C ALA A 156 -10.45 -9.39 -8.12
N LEU A 157 -9.38 -8.70 -8.49
CA LEU A 157 -9.42 -7.58 -9.44
C LEU A 157 -9.59 -7.96 -10.93
N PRO A 158 -9.03 -9.06 -11.46
CA PRO A 158 -9.06 -9.33 -12.90
C PRO A 158 -10.40 -9.79 -13.49
N ASN A 159 -11.30 -10.40 -12.68
CA ASN A 159 -12.51 -11.04 -13.21
C ASN A 159 -13.75 -10.13 -13.13
N ASP A 160 -13.87 -9.33 -12.07
CA ASP A 160 -14.90 -8.31 -11.90
C ASP A 160 -14.33 -7.20 -10.99
N VAL A 161 -13.97 -6.07 -11.59
CA VAL A 161 -13.34 -4.94 -10.89
C VAL A 161 -14.24 -4.43 -9.75
N LEU A 162 -15.56 -4.42 -9.93
CA LEU A 162 -16.49 -3.92 -8.91
C LEU A 162 -16.53 -4.87 -7.72
N GLN A 163 -16.71 -6.17 -7.97
CA GLN A 163 -16.73 -7.18 -6.90
C GLN A 163 -15.38 -7.24 -6.16
N GLY A 164 -14.27 -7.16 -6.91
CA GLY A 164 -12.94 -7.12 -6.34
C GLY A 164 -12.73 -5.90 -5.45
N MET A 165 -13.19 -4.73 -5.90
CA MET A 165 -13.09 -3.51 -5.11
C MET A 165 -13.97 -3.53 -3.87
N GLU A 166 -15.15 -4.12 -3.97
CA GLU A 166 -16.07 -4.28 -2.83
C GLU A 166 -15.42 -5.16 -1.74
N PHE A 167 -14.80 -6.27 -2.14
CA PHE A 167 -14.05 -7.14 -1.22
C PHE A 167 -12.88 -6.39 -0.57
N ILE A 168 -12.06 -5.69 -1.35
CA ILE A 168 -10.94 -4.88 -0.84
C ILE A 168 -11.45 -3.84 0.16
N ASN A 169 -12.52 -3.12 -0.19
CA ASN A 169 -13.11 -2.10 0.67
C ASN A 169 -13.61 -2.69 1.99
N GLN A 170 -14.28 -3.84 1.97
CA GLN A 170 -14.73 -4.55 3.18
C GLN A 170 -13.56 -4.93 4.08
N LYS A 171 -12.46 -5.45 3.51
CA LYS A 171 -11.27 -5.82 4.28
C LYS A 171 -10.59 -4.60 4.90
N LEU A 172 -10.40 -3.53 4.14
CA LEU A 172 -9.80 -2.29 4.64
C LEU A 172 -10.68 -1.65 5.73
N ASN A 173 -12.00 -1.65 5.57
CA ASN A 173 -12.93 -1.17 6.61
C ASN A 173 -12.79 -1.96 7.91
N ALA A 174 -12.68 -3.29 7.83
CA ALA A 174 -12.47 -4.12 9.01
C ALA A 174 -11.14 -3.80 9.72
N ILE A 175 -10.07 -3.58 8.94
CA ILE A 175 -8.76 -3.19 9.46
C ILE A 175 -8.83 -1.81 10.13
N ILE A 176 -9.43 -0.82 9.48
CA ILE A 176 -9.58 0.56 10.02
C ILE A 176 -10.38 0.52 11.32
N LYS A 177 -11.54 -0.16 11.32
CA LYS A 177 -12.39 -0.27 12.50
C LYS A 177 -11.65 -0.92 13.68
N SER A 178 -10.96 -2.03 13.42
CA SER A 178 -10.16 -2.72 14.43
C SER A 178 -9.05 -1.82 14.98
N ARG A 179 -8.36 -1.06 14.12
CA ARG A 179 -7.30 -0.15 14.57
C ARG A 179 -7.83 1.03 15.37
N ARG A 180 -8.98 1.59 15.01
CA ARG A 180 -9.62 2.65 15.81
C ARG A 180 -9.97 2.15 17.21
N GLN A 181 -10.58 0.98 17.31
CA GLN A 181 -10.88 0.35 18.59
C GLN A 181 -9.60 0.12 19.43
N GLU A 182 -8.53 -0.40 18.80
CA GLU A 182 -7.21 -0.57 19.45
C GLU A 182 -6.68 0.77 20.02
N ILE A 183 -6.83 1.87 19.27
CA ILE A 183 -6.39 3.20 19.71
C ILE A 183 -7.26 3.76 20.84
N GLU A 184 -8.58 3.54 20.79
CA GLU A 184 -9.52 4.00 21.81
C GLU A 184 -9.35 3.26 23.15
N GLU A 185 -9.11 1.95 23.10
CA GLU A 185 -8.93 1.11 24.29
C GLU A 185 -7.55 1.28 24.93
N LYS A 186 -6.54 1.68 24.13
CA LYS A 186 -5.15 1.80 24.59
C LYS A 186 -4.93 3.11 25.35
N PRO A 187 -4.35 3.07 26.57
CA PRO A 187 -3.99 4.27 27.34
C PRO A 187 -3.18 5.30 26.55
N LEU A 188 -3.29 6.57 26.95
CA LEU A 188 -2.65 7.71 26.25
C LEU A 188 -1.12 7.64 26.27
N ASP A 189 -0.55 7.10 27.35
CA ASP A 189 0.89 6.94 27.58
C ASP A 189 1.49 5.72 26.88
N GLU A 190 0.65 4.80 26.38
CA GLU A 190 1.11 3.63 25.64
C GLU A 190 1.35 3.93 24.16
N HIS A 191 2.48 3.42 23.66
CA HIS A 191 2.88 3.56 22.26
C HIS A 191 1.93 2.84 21.29
N LEU A 192 1.68 3.49 20.15
CA LEU A 192 0.95 2.94 19.02
C LEU A 192 1.89 2.53 17.88
N PRO A 193 1.49 1.59 17.01
CA PRO A 193 2.28 1.20 15.84
C PRO A 193 2.61 2.40 14.94
N HIS A 194 3.80 2.44 14.34
CA HIS A 194 4.24 3.53 13.46
C HIS A 194 3.91 3.33 11.97
N ASP A 195 2.90 2.50 11.69
CA ASP A 195 2.36 2.33 10.35
C ASP A 195 1.52 3.54 9.89
N MET A 196 1.31 3.64 8.57
CA MET A 196 0.60 4.78 7.97
C MET A 196 -0.86 4.86 8.41
N LEU A 197 -1.54 3.72 8.60
CA LEU A 197 -2.92 3.67 9.06
C LEU A 197 -3.06 4.30 10.45
N THR A 198 -2.20 3.94 11.40
CA THR A 198 -2.19 4.57 12.72
C THR A 198 -1.97 6.07 12.59
N SER A 199 -0.94 6.47 11.84
CA SER A 199 -0.60 7.88 11.63
C SER A 199 -1.78 8.68 11.10
N MET A 200 -2.55 8.13 10.14
CA MET A 200 -3.73 8.77 9.60
C MET A 200 -4.92 8.83 10.57
N ILE A 201 -5.10 7.82 11.41
CA ILE A 201 -6.18 7.79 12.40
C ILE A 201 -5.94 8.82 13.50
N ILE A 202 -4.72 8.88 14.03
CA ILE A 202 -4.39 9.73 15.19
C ILE A 202 -4.16 11.19 14.81
N LYS A 203 -3.96 11.48 13.52
CA LYS A 203 -3.67 12.82 13.05
C LYS A 203 -4.73 13.83 13.49
N ASN A 204 -4.28 14.98 13.97
CA ASN A 204 -5.14 16.05 14.51
C ASN A 204 -5.99 15.60 15.70
N THR A 205 -5.57 14.58 16.44
CA THR A 205 -6.17 14.15 17.71
C THR A 205 -5.16 14.33 18.84
N LEU A 206 -5.59 14.15 20.10
CA LEU A 206 -4.70 14.17 21.27
C LEU A 206 -3.60 13.08 21.22
N ARG A 207 -3.72 12.08 20.34
CA ARG A 207 -2.71 11.05 20.11
C ARG A 207 -1.68 11.45 19.06
N ASP A 208 -1.83 12.57 18.37
CA ASP A 208 -0.84 13.09 17.41
C ASP A 208 0.33 13.73 18.15
N ASP A 209 1.55 13.25 17.91
CA ASP A 209 2.77 13.82 18.47
C ASP A 209 2.94 15.33 18.14
N ASN A 210 2.33 15.79 17.04
CA ASN A 210 2.39 17.18 16.58
C ASN A 210 1.09 17.96 16.88
N TYR A 211 0.25 17.48 17.81
CA TYR A 211 -1.00 18.16 18.14
C TYR A 211 -0.75 19.55 18.76
N ILE A 212 -1.38 20.59 18.18
CA ILE A 212 -1.35 21.96 18.72
C ILE A 212 -2.81 22.36 19.01
N GLU A 213 -3.15 22.49 20.29
CA GLU A 213 -4.50 22.82 20.78
C GLU A 213 -4.99 24.21 20.34
N THR A 214 -4.08 25.11 19.97
CA THR A 214 -4.36 26.53 19.70
C THR A 214 -4.14 26.99 18.25
N GLY A 215 -3.90 26.07 17.31
CA GLY A 215 -3.96 26.37 15.86
C GLY A 215 -5.32 26.00 15.29
N GLU A 216 -5.64 26.37 14.04
CA GLU A 216 -6.77 25.79 13.30
C GLU A 216 -6.54 24.27 13.18
N ALA A 217 -6.86 23.49 14.23
CA ALA A 217 -6.74 22.05 14.24
C ALA A 217 -7.71 21.54 13.18
N THR A 218 -7.17 21.20 12.01
CA THR A 218 -7.96 20.63 10.92
C THR A 218 -8.61 19.35 11.41
N ARG A 219 -9.85 19.08 10.97
CA ARG A 219 -10.59 17.88 11.38
C ARG A 219 -9.77 16.58 11.20
N PRO A 220 -10.06 15.51 11.96
CA PRO A 220 -9.51 14.19 11.68
C PRO A 220 -10.02 13.65 10.33
N MET A 221 -9.32 12.65 9.82
CA MET A 221 -9.73 11.94 8.60
C MET A 221 -10.91 11.01 8.85
N THR A 222 -11.84 10.97 7.89
CA THR A 222 -12.93 9.98 7.89
C THR A 222 -12.42 8.61 7.43
N ASP A 223 -13.12 7.54 7.81
CA ASP A 223 -12.73 6.16 7.43
C ASP A 223 -12.67 5.95 5.92
N THR A 224 -13.52 6.64 5.17
CA THR A 224 -13.50 6.54 3.72
C THR A 224 -12.29 7.26 3.12
N GLU A 225 -11.88 8.41 3.65
CA GLU A 225 -10.65 9.09 3.22
C GLU A 225 -9.40 8.26 3.55
N ILE A 226 -9.33 7.71 4.77
CA ILE A 226 -8.24 6.81 5.19
C ILE A 226 -8.17 5.60 4.25
N ARG A 227 -9.32 4.95 3.98
CA ARG A 227 -9.39 3.79 3.10
C ARG A 227 -8.87 4.09 1.69
N VAL A 228 -9.31 5.19 1.08
CA VAL A 228 -8.88 5.56 -0.27
C VAL A 228 -7.40 5.94 -0.30
N ASN A 229 -6.88 6.62 0.73
CA ASN A 229 -5.45 6.93 0.80
C ASN A 229 -4.58 5.67 0.96
N ILE A 230 -4.96 4.73 1.83
CA ILE A 230 -4.26 3.45 1.98
C ILE A 230 -4.27 2.69 0.66
N LEU A 231 -5.41 2.68 -0.01
CA LEU A 231 -5.57 2.01 -1.29
C LEU A 231 -4.69 2.63 -2.40
N ASP A 232 -4.65 3.97 -2.48
CA ASP A 232 -3.74 4.69 -3.38
C ASP A 232 -2.27 4.32 -3.10
N GLY A 233 -1.92 4.19 -1.81
CA GLY A 233 -0.61 3.71 -1.36
C GLY A 233 -0.31 2.29 -1.86
N ILE A 234 -1.26 1.35 -1.70
CA ILE A 234 -1.09 -0.04 -2.12
C ILE A 234 -0.87 -0.12 -3.63
N PHE A 235 -1.76 0.47 -4.43
CA PHE A 235 -1.64 0.41 -5.89
C PHE A 235 -0.36 1.09 -6.41
N THR A 236 -0.01 2.24 -5.83
CA THR A 236 1.18 2.98 -6.26
C THR A 236 2.47 2.28 -5.84
N GLY A 237 2.55 1.80 -4.60
CA GLY A 237 3.73 1.13 -4.04
C GLY A 237 4.04 -0.16 -4.77
N THR A 238 3.05 -1.02 -4.95
CA THR A 238 3.21 -2.29 -5.68
C THR A 238 3.66 -2.07 -7.12
N TYR A 239 2.98 -1.19 -7.86
CA TYR A 239 3.28 -0.97 -9.28
C TYR A 239 4.64 -0.32 -9.52
N LYS A 240 5.05 0.64 -8.67
CA LYS A 240 6.28 1.40 -8.87
C LYS A 240 7.54 0.67 -8.42
N VAL A 241 7.45 -0.26 -7.48
CA VAL A 241 8.63 -1.00 -6.99
C VAL A 241 8.87 -2.28 -7.78
N SER A 242 7.81 -2.97 -8.23
CA SER A 242 7.97 -4.21 -9.02
C SER A 242 8.58 -3.96 -10.40
N LYS A 243 8.10 -2.93 -11.13
CA LYS A 243 8.49 -2.68 -12.52
C LYS A 243 9.96 -2.31 -12.76
N PRO A 244 10.61 -1.48 -11.93
CA PRO A 244 12.02 -1.18 -12.11
C PRO A 244 12.91 -2.39 -11.81
N LEU A 245 12.56 -3.19 -10.80
CA LEU A 245 13.33 -4.38 -10.42
C LEU A 245 13.36 -5.41 -11.56
N GLU A 246 12.29 -5.53 -12.35
CA GLU A 246 12.27 -6.37 -13.56
C GLU A 246 13.31 -5.96 -14.61
N LYS A 247 13.63 -4.65 -14.72
CA LYS A 247 14.56 -4.14 -15.73
C LYS A 247 16.03 -4.30 -15.36
N PHE A 248 16.36 -4.59 -14.09
CA PHE A 248 17.74 -4.77 -13.65
C PHE A 248 18.24 -6.21 -13.83
N TYR A 249 17.37 -7.17 -14.14
CA TYR A 249 17.71 -8.60 -14.21
C TYR A 249 17.36 -9.26 -15.56
N VAL A 250 17.11 -8.47 -16.62
CA VAL A 250 16.96 -8.94 -18.01
C VAL A 250 18.08 -8.41 -18.88
#